data_AF-A0A2V8LH77-F1
#
_entry.id   AF-A0A2V8LH77-F1
#
_cell.length_a   1.000
_cell.length_b   1.000
_cell.length_c   1.000
_cell.angle_alpha   90.00
_cell.angle_beta   90.00
_cell.angle_gamma   90.00
#
_symmetry.space_group_name_H-M   'P 1'
#
loop_
_entity.id
_entity.type
_entity.pdbx_description
1 polymer ?
#
loop_
_entity_poly.entity_id
_entity_poly.type
_entity_poly.pdbx_seq_one_letter_code
_entity_poly.pdbx_strand_id
1 'polypeptide(L)'
;MPPLHPALVHFPIALVVFSFIADLLGRLFTKVSLRAAGFWSLIGALVFGAITAATGYYDMTRTRGVLGDTFKYVDFHMDVGWILVGCVVVLTLWRWLAYARRDRFPGFSYLIAAVLVMGLVLFQGWYGGEMVYSQGAGVAAAGKGTEPPQNGKQQLERVTK
;
A
#
# COMPACT_ATOMS: atom_id res chain seq x y z
N MET A 1 -6.81 15.45 -17.25
CA MET A 1 -7.51 14.70 -16.18
C MET A 1 -6.53 14.42 -15.04
N PRO A 2 -6.95 14.57 -13.78
CA PRO A 2 -6.11 14.27 -12.61
C PRO A 2 -5.66 12.81 -12.56
N PRO A 3 -4.56 12.49 -11.85
CA PRO A 3 -4.14 11.11 -11.64
C PRO A 3 -5.16 10.36 -10.78
N LEU A 4 -5.43 9.10 -11.13
CA LEU A 4 -6.40 8.25 -10.46
C LEU A 4 -5.77 7.49 -9.29
N HIS A 5 -4.51 7.08 -9.43
CA HIS A 5 -3.80 6.27 -8.45
C HIS A 5 -3.76 6.93 -7.05
N PRO A 6 -3.40 8.22 -6.88
CA PRO A 6 -3.35 8.85 -5.56
C PRO A 6 -4.71 8.93 -4.86
N ALA A 7 -5.82 8.94 -5.61
CA ALA A 7 -7.16 8.91 -5.04
C ALA A 7 -7.53 7.50 -4.53
N LEU A 8 -7.04 6.45 -5.18
CA LEU A 8 -7.41 5.07 -4.90
C LEU A 8 -6.50 4.36 -3.89
N VAL A 9 -5.26 4.81 -3.68
CA VAL A 9 -4.32 4.20 -2.71
C VAL A 9 -4.84 4.19 -1.26
N HIS A 10 -5.75 5.08 -0.90
CA HIS A 10 -6.31 5.13 0.45
C HIS A 10 -7.09 3.86 0.81
N PHE A 11 -7.77 3.24 -0.15
CA PHE A 11 -8.56 2.03 0.07
C PHE A 11 -7.70 0.83 0.49
N PRO A 12 -6.70 0.37 -0.28
CA PRO A 12 -5.87 -0.75 0.13
C PRO A 12 -5.11 -0.46 1.43
N ILE A 13 -4.63 0.77 1.66
CA ILE A 13 -3.96 1.15 2.92
C ILE A 13 -4.91 0.96 4.10
N ALA A 14 -6.09 1.59 4.07
CA ALA A 14 -7.05 1.54 5.17
C ALA A 14 -7.55 0.11 5.42
N LEU A 15 -7.78 -0.66 4.35
CA LEU A 15 -8.29 -2.02 4.45
C LEU A 15 -7.26 -3.01 5.00
N VAL A 16 -5.98 -2.90 4.65
CA VAL A 16 -4.91 -3.71 5.26
C VAL A 16 -4.75 -3.39 6.74
N VAL A 17 -4.69 -2.10 7.10
CA VAL A 17 -4.57 -1.64 8.49
C VAL A 17 -5.75 -2.13 9.32
N PHE A 18 -6.97 -1.92 8.84
CA PHE A 18 -8.17 -2.35 9.54
C PHE A 18 -8.25 -3.88 9.62
N SER A 19 -7.83 -4.61 8.59
CA SER A 19 -7.76 -6.07 8.62
C SER A 19 -6.90 -6.58 9.76
N PHE A 20 -5.68 -6.04 9.90
CA PHE A 20 -4.77 -6.39 10.99
C PHE A 20 -5.36 -6.07 12.37
N ILE A 21 -5.90 -4.86 12.56
CA ILE A 21 -6.51 -4.44 13.83
C ILE A 21 -7.69 -5.35 14.18
N ALA A 22 -8.57 -5.64 13.22
CA ALA A 22 -9.71 -6.52 13.43
C ALA A 22 -9.27 -7.96 13.79
N ASP A 23 -8.24 -8.50 13.14
CA ASP A 23 -7.72 -9.83 13.45
C ASP A 23 -7.05 -9.89 14.83
N LEU A 24 -6.30 -8.85 15.22
CA LEU A 24 -5.69 -8.73 16.53
C LEU A 24 -6.75 -8.64 17.63
N LEU A 25 -7.70 -7.71 17.52
CA LEU A 25 -8.78 -7.53 18.49
C LEU A 25 -9.72 -8.74 18.51
N GLY A 26 -10.00 -9.34 17.34
CA GLY A 26 -10.78 -10.56 17.23
C GLY A 26 -10.14 -11.70 18.00
N ARG A 27 -8.82 -11.84 17.93
CA ARG A 27 -8.07 -12.83 18.73
C ARG A 27 -8.08 -12.49 20.22
N LEU A 28 -7.77 -11.25 20.61
CA LEU A 28 -7.66 -10.83 22.02
C LEU A 28 -8.99 -10.94 22.76
N PHE A 29 -10.10 -10.59 22.09
CA PHE A 29 -11.44 -10.60 22.69
C PHE A 29 -12.29 -11.79 22.25
N THR A 30 -11.72 -12.74 21.51
CA THR A 30 -12.45 -13.90 20.96
C THR A 30 -13.75 -13.54 20.20
N LYS A 31 -13.75 -12.41 19.47
CA LYS A 31 -14.93 -11.90 18.77
C LYS A 31 -14.99 -12.41 17.33
N VAL A 32 -15.98 -13.26 17.04
CA VAL A 32 -16.19 -13.85 15.70
C VAL A 32 -16.50 -12.79 14.63
N SER A 33 -17.22 -11.72 14.99
CA SER A 33 -17.52 -10.61 14.08
C SER A 33 -16.25 -9.90 13.60
N LEU A 34 -15.27 -9.69 14.48
CA LEU A 34 -13.98 -9.09 14.13
C LEU A 34 -13.13 -10.02 13.25
N ARG A 35 -13.22 -11.34 13.46
CA ARG A 35 -12.58 -12.33 12.58
C ARG A 35 -13.16 -12.28 11.16
N ALA A 36 -14.46 -12.08 11.01
CA ALA A 36 -15.08 -11.90 9.69
C ALA A 36 -14.70 -10.56 9.07
N ALA A 37 -14.73 -9.48 9.85
CA ALA A 37 -14.30 -8.15 9.42
C ALA A 37 -12.86 -8.16 8.90
N GLY A 38 -11.92 -8.73 9.67
CA GLY A 38 -10.52 -8.83 9.25
C GLY A 38 -10.32 -9.57 7.94
N PHE A 39 -11.03 -10.69 7.74
CA PHE A 39 -10.99 -11.46 6.50
C PHE A 39 -11.55 -10.68 5.30
N TRP A 40 -12.76 -10.14 5.42
CA TRP A 40 -13.40 -9.43 4.31
C TRP A 40 -12.71 -8.12 3.95
N SER A 41 -12.12 -7.43 4.94
CA SER A 41 -11.30 -6.26 4.69
C SER A 41 -10.02 -6.61 3.93
N LEU A 42 -9.39 -7.76 4.21
CA LEU A 42 -8.23 -8.20 3.42
C LEU A 42 -8.61 -8.55 1.97
N ILE A 43 -9.78 -9.18 1.76
CA ILE A 43 -10.32 -9.41 0.41
C ILE A 43 -10.56 -8.08 -0.31
N GLY A 44 -11.16 -7.10 0.37
CA GLY A 44 -11.33 -5.74 -0.16
C GLY A 44 -9.98 -5.09 -0.49
N ALA A 45 -8.98 -5.22 0.38
CA ALA A 45 -7.63 -4.70 0.14
C ALA A 45 -7.00 -5.31 -1.10
N LEU A 46 -7.18 -6.61 -1.34
CA LEU A 46 -6.69 -7.28 -2.54
C LEU A 46 -7.36 -6.72 -3.81
N VAL A 47 -8.68 -6.56 -3.80
CA VAL A 47 -9.44 -6.02 -4.93
C VAL A 47 -9.05 -4.57 -5.22
N PHE A 48 -9.08 -3.69 -4.21
CA PHE A 48 -8.69 -2.30 -4.37
C PHE A 48 -7.19 -2.14 -4.66
N GLY A 49 -6.35 -3.03 -4.16
CA GLY A 49 -4.92 -3.09 -4.47
C GLY A 49 -4.69 -3.37 -5.96
N ALA A 50 -5.43 -4.31 -6.55
CA ALA A 50 -5.37 -4.56 -7.99
C ALA A 50 -5.82 -3.34 -8.82
N ILE A 51 -6.92 -2.69 -8.43
CA ILE A 51 -7.39 -1.46 -9.10
C ILE A 51 -6.35 -0.33 -8.96
N THR A 52 -5.76 -0.19 -7.78
CA THR A 52 -4.73 0.82 -7.48
C THR A 52 -3.46 0.57 -8.30
N ALA A 53 -3.03 -0.68 -8.44
CA ALA A 53 -1.88 -1.04 -9.28
C ALA A 53 -2.15 -0.76 -10.77
N ALA A 54 -3.34 -1.12 -11.26
CA ALA A 54 -3.73 -0.85 -12.64
C ALA A 54 -3.78 0.65 -12.95
N THR A 55 -4.37 1.45 -12.05
CA THR A 55 -4.41 2.91 -12.19
C THR A 55 -3.03 3.56 -12.02
N GLY A 56 -2.16 3.01 -11.18
CA GLY A 56 -0.76 3.45 -11.04
C GLY A 56 0.03 3.25 -12.34
N TYR A 57 -0.08 2.07 -12.95
CA TYR A 57 0.53 1.80 -14.24
C TYR A 57 -0.03 2.72 -15.34
N TYR A 58 -1.34 2.95 -15.33
CA TYR A 58 -1.99 3.88 -16.25
C TYR A 58 -1.45 5.32 -16.10
N ASP A 59 -1.38 5.85 -14.88
CA ASP A 59 -0.86 7.21 -14.63
C ASP A 59 0.63 7.33 -14.98
N MET A 60 1.43 6.29 -14.71
CA MET A 60 2.86 6.22 -15.06
C MET A 60 3.07 6.33 -16.57
N THR A 61 2.35 5.54 -17.38
CA THR A 61 2.52 5.54 -18.84
C THR A 61 2.24 6.91 -19.48
N ARG A 62 1.36 7.70 -18.87
CA ARG A 62 1.01 9.06 -19.33
C ARG A 62 2.03 10.12 -18.92
N THR A 63 2.83 9.85 -17.89
CA THR A 63 3.79 10.82 -17.32
C THR A 63 5.25 10.46 -17.59
N ARG A 64 5.53 9.23 -18.05
CA ARG A 64 6.88 8.71 -18.30
C ARG A 64 7.74 9.61 -19.18
N GLY A 65 7.19 10.17 -20.25
CA GLY A 65 7.95 11.04 -21.18
C GLY A 65 8.35 12.39 -20.61
N VAL A 66 7.80 12.80 -19.46
CA VAL A 66 7.98 14.13 -18.87
C VAL A 66 8.78 14.09 -17.57
N LEU A 67 8.94 12.91 -16.95
CA LEU A 67 9.55 12.76 -15.62
C LEU A 67 11.08 12.76 -15.62
N GLY A 68 11.75 12.44 -16.74
CA GLY A 68 13.22 12.42 -16.82
C GLY A 68 13.87 11.62 -15.69
N ASP A 69 14.88 12.20 -15.04
CA ASP A 69 15.61 11.58 -13.91
C ASP A 69 14.75 11.26 -12.69
N THR A 70 13.59 11.90 -12.54
CA THR A 70 12.64 11.62 -11.45
C THR A 70 11.98 10.26 -11.61
N PHE A 71 11.98 9.69 -12.83
CA PHE A 71 11.36 8.39 -13.11
C PHE A 71 11.97 7.25 -12.29
N LYS A 72 13.25 7.34 -11.89
CA LYS A 72 13.90 6.32 -11.04
C LYS A 72 13.17 6.07 -9.73
N TYR A 73 12.53 7.10 -9.15
CA TYR A 73 11.76 6.95 -7.92
C TYR A 73 10.45 6.22 -8.17
N VAL A 74 9.80 6.50 -9.31
CA VAL A 74 8.57 5.81 -9.74
C VAL A 74 8.87 4.34 -10.04
N ASP A 75 10.01 4.05 -10.65
CA ASP A 75 10.45 2.69 -10.95
C ASP A 75 10.63 1.87 -9.66
N PHE A 76 11.36 2.42 -8.68
CA PHE A 76 11.50 1.80 -7.36
C PHE A 76 10.16 1.63 -6.64
N HIS A 77 9.27 2.62 -6.70
CA HIS A 77 7.92 2.50 -6.14
C HIS A 77 7.14 1.35 -6.79
N MET A 78 7.24 1.21 -8.12
CA MET A 78 6.59 0.14 -8.86
C MET A 78 7.15 -1.24 -8.47
N ASP A 79 8.47 -1.38 -8.36
CA ASP A 79 9.11 -2.64 -7.95
C ASP A 79 8.67 -3.09 -6.56
N VAL A 80 8.72 -2.17 -5.58
CA VAL A 80 8.24 -2.46 -4.22
C VAL A 80 6.73 -2.67 -4.21
N GLY A 81 5.98 -1.98 -5.08
CA GLY A 81 4.55 -2.18 -5.29
C GLY A 81 4.21 -3.59 -5.76
N TRP A 82 4.97 -4.17 -6.70
CA TRP A 82 4.78 -5.55 -7.15
C TRP A 82 5.09 -6.57 -6.05
N ILE A 83 6.14 -6.34 -5.26
CA ILE A 83 6.43 -7.15 -4.07
C ILE A 83 5.25 -7.09 -3.10
N LEU A 84 4.74 -5.89 -2.81
CA LEU A 84 3.59 -5.71 -1.93
C LEU A 84 2.34 -6.43 -2.44
N VAL A 85 2.03 -6.34 -3.74
CA VAL A 85 0.91 -7.08 -4.35
C VAL A 85 1.07 -8.59 -4.12
N GLY A 86 2.26 -9.13 -4.37
CA GLY A 86 2.58 -10.54 -4.09
C GLY A 86 2.37 -10.90 -2.62
N CYS A 87 2.86 -10.06 -1.69
CA CYS A 87 2.68 -10.26 -0.26
C CYS A 87 1.20 -10.23 0.16
N VAL A 88 0.39 -9.30 -0.37
CA VAL A 88 -1.05 -9.22 -0.08
C VAL A 88 -1.79 -10.45 -0.63
N VAL A 89 -1.45 -10.92 -1.82
CA VAL A 89 -2.01 -12.17 -2.38
C VAL A 89 -1.71 -13.36 -1.47
N VAL A 90 -0.44 -13.57 -1.11
CA VAL A 90 -0.01 -14.67 -0.24
C VAL A 90 -0.70 -14.58 1.13
N LEU A 91 -0.73 -13.38 1.73
CA LEU A 91 -1.39 -13.15 3.01
C LEU A 91 -2.89 -13.44 2.94
N THR A 92 -3.55 -13.04 1.85
CA THR A 92 -4.98 -13.30 1.62
C THR A 92 -5.28 -14.78 1.47
N LEU A 93 -4.47 -15.51 0.69
CA LEU A 93 -4.60 -16.96 0.52
C LEU A 93 -4.40 -17.69 1.84
N TRP A 94 -3.36 -17.33 2.60
CA TRP A 94 -3.15 -17.87 3.95
C TRP A 94 -4.35 -17.58 4.84
N ARG A 95 -4.86 -16.35 4.82
CA ARG A 95 -6.01 -15.94 5.63
C ARG A 95 -7.30 -16.66 5.24
N TRP A 96 -7.51 -16.93 3.96
CA TRP A 96 -8.63 -17.73 3.45
C TRP A 96 -8.55 -19.14 4.03
N LEU A 97 -7.41 -19.83 3.90
CA LEU A 97 -7.24 -21.18 4.44
C LEU A 97 -7.49 -21.24 5.96
N ALA A 98 -7.06 -20.21 6.70
CA ALA A 98 -7.36 -20.08 8.12
C ALA A 98 -8.84 -19.82 8.39
N TYR A 99 -9.49 -18.97 7.57
CA TYR A 99 -10.92 -18.65 7.72
C TYR A 99 -11.83 -19.85 7.42
N ALA A 100 -11.48 -20.67 6.43
CA ALA A 100 -12.24 -21.85 6.03
C ALA A 100 -12.37 -22.90 7.14
N ARG A 101 -11.42 -22.96 8.08
CA ARG A 101 -11.42 -23.89 9.23
C ARG A 101 -12.39 -23.51 10.36
N ARG A 102 -13.23 -22.48 10.15
CA ARG A 102 -14.35 -21.91 10.95
C ARG A 102 -14.15 -21.62 12.44
N ASP A 103 -13.27 -22.32 13.16
CA ASP A 103 -13.15 -22.31 14.62
C ASP A 103 -11.79 -21.83 15.13
N ARG A 104 -10.97 -21.21 14.28
CA ARG A 104 -9.65 -20.71 14.69
C ARG A 104 -9.46 -19.24 14.32
N PHE A 105 -9.09 -18.45 15.32
CA PHE A 105 -8.53 -17.11 15.10
C PHE A 105 -7.18 -17.22 14.41
N PRO A 106 -6.75 -16.17 13.67
CA PRO A 106 -5.43 -16.17 13.05
C PRO A 106 -4.33 -16.41 14.08
N GLY A 107 -3.36 -17.26 13.73
CA GLY A 107 -2.22 -17.58 14.59
C GLY A 107 -1.23 -16.41 14.70
N PHE A 108 -0.33 -16.46 15.67
CA PHE A 108 0.70 -15.42 15.85
C PHE A 108 1.62 -15.27 14.62
N SER A 109 1.96 -16.38 13.95
CA SER A 109 2.76 -16.32 12.72
C SER A 109 2.05 -15.54 11.61
N TYR A 110 0.74 -15.70 11.47
CA TYR A 110 -0.07 -14.90 10.55
C TYR A 110 -0.08 -13.42 10.97
N LEU A 111 -0.27 -13.12 12.26
CA LEU A 111 -0.30 -11.72 12.74
C LEU A 111 1.04 -11.01 12.52
N ILE A 112 2.17 -11.72 12.66
CA ILE A 112 3.50 -11.20 12.33
C ILE A 112 3.61 -10.92 10.82
N ALA A 113 3.17 -11.84 9.97
CA ALA A 113 3.15 -11.59 8.53
C ALA A 113 2.25 -10.40 8.17
N ALA A 114 1.08 -10.30 8.79
CA ALA A 114 0.12 -9.22 8.56
C ALA A 114 0.68 -7.85 9.00
N VAL A 115 1.38 -7.77 10.14
CA VAL A 115 1.99 -6.50 10.58
C VAL A 115 3.14 -6.08 9.66
N LEU A 116 3.90 -7.03 9.11
CA LEU A 116 4.95 -6.73 8.13
C LEU A 116 4.36 -6.20 6.80
N VAL A 117 3.29 -6.83 6.31
CA VAL A 117 2.56 -6.35 5.11
C VAL A 117 1.94 -4.98 5.37
N MET A 118 1.40 -4.75 6.57
CA MET A 118 0.93 -3.43 6.98
C MET A 118 2.06 -2.40 7.04
N GLY A 119 3.24 -2.76 7.54
CA GLY A 119 4.41 -1.89 7.48
C GLY A 119 4.79 -1.53 6.05
N LEU A 120 4.76 -2.50 5.14
CA LEU A 120 5.09 -2.31 3.73
C LEU A 120 4.05 -1.44 3.00
N VAL A 121 2.75 -1.60 3.27
CA VAL A 121 1.70 -0.74 2.67
C VAL A 121 1.82 0.71 3.15
N LEU A 122 2.17 0.92 4.43
CA LEU A 122 2.39 2.25 4.99
C LEU A 122 3.65 2.90 4.40
N PHE A 123 4.73 2.13 4.26
CA PHE A 123 5.94 2.58 3.57
C PHE A 123 5.64 3.01 2.13
N GLN A 124 4.86 2.22 1.38
CA GLN A 124 4.44 2.56 0.01
C GLN A 124 3.60 3.84 -0.03
N GLY A 125 2.68 4.02 0.90
CA GLY A 125 1.89 5.26 1.01
C GLY A 125 2.76 6.49 1.30
N TRP A 126 3.70 6.38 2.25
CA TRP A 126 4.64 7.46 2.55
C TRP A 126 5.55 7.78 1.36
N TYR A 127 6.20 6.77 0.79
CA TYR A 127 7.12 6.92 -0.35
C TYR A 127 6.39 7.52 -1.56
N GLY A 128 5.17 7.05 -1.86
CA GLY A 128 4.30 7.61 -2.90
C GLY A 128 3.97 9.08 -2.67
N GLY A 129 3.67 9.46 -1.41
CA GLY A 129 3.49 10.85 -1.01
C GLY A 129 4.73 11.70 -1.30
N GLU A 130 5.89 11.26 -0.85
CA GLU A 130 7.16 11.96 -1.08
C GLU A 130 7.47 12.16 -2.58
N MET A 131 7.21 11.16 -3.42
CA MET A 131 7.36 11.32 -4.88
C MET A 131 6.47 12.43 -5.45
N VAL A 132 5.23 12.53 -4.99
CA VAL A 132 4.23 13.49 -5.51
C VAL A 132 4.52 14.91 -5.00
N TYR A 133 4.77 15.05 -3.70
CA TYR A 133 4.92 16.34 -3.03
C TYR A 133 6.32 16.92 -3.14
N SER A 134 7.37 16.09 -3.13
CA SER A 134 8.75 16.54 -3.10
C SER A 134 9.43 16.55 -4.48
N GLN A 135 9.07 15.62 -5.38
CA GLN A 135 9.73 15.49 -6.70
C GLN A 135 8.89 15.96 -7.90
N GLY A 136 7.67 16.45 -7.66
CA GLY A 136 6.87 17.06 -8.73
C GLY A 136 6.15 16.06 -9.63
N ALA A 137 5.97 14.81 -9.22
CA ALA A 137 5.00 13.93 -9.88
C ALA A 137 3.54 14.44 -9.74
N GLY A 138 3.29 15.43 -8.87
CA GLY A 138 2.03 16.19 -8.88
C GLY A 138 2.12 17.67 -8.48
N VAL A 139 3.02 18.07 -7.57
CA VAL A 139 2.91 19.40 -6.93
C VAL A 139 4.12 20.33 -7.17
N ALA A 140 5.35 19.81 -7.20
CA ALA A 140 6.54 20.64 -7.49
C ALA A 140 6.61 21.15 -8.94
N ALA A 141 6.07 20.39 -9.92
CA ALA A 141 5.92 20.88 -11.30
C ALA A 141 4.92 22.05 -11.42
N ALA A 142 4.04 22.23 -10.43
CA ALA A 142 3.07 23.31 -10.37
C ALA A 142 3.47 24.47 -9.42
N GLY A 143 4.65 24.41 -8.79
CA GLY A 143 5.12 25.45 -7.86
C GLY A 143 4.33 25.54 -6.55
N LYS A 144 3.62 24.47 -6.15
CA LYS A 144 2.72 24.47 -4.97
C LYS A 144 3.19 23.54 -3.84
N GLY A 145 4.45 23.09 -3.88
CA GLY A 145 5.02 22.22 -2.85
C GLY A 145 5.09 22.95 -1.51
N THR A 146 4.72 22.29 -0.42
CA THR A 146 4.82 22.84 0.94
C THR A 146 6.24 22.74 1.52
N GLU A 147 7.14 22.01 0.86
CA GLU A 147 8.55 21.86 1.25
C GLU A 147 9.52 22.17 0.09
N PRO A 148 10.76 22.63 0.39
CA PRO A 148 11.80 22.78 -0.61
C PRO A 148 12.11 21.45 -1.32
N PRO A 149 12.19 21.41 -2.66
CA PRO A 149 12.42 20.17 -3.43
C PRO A 149 13.67 19.37 -3.03
N GLN A 150 14.66 20.03 -2.42
CA GLN A 150 15.92 19.44 -1.99
C GLN A 150 15.76 18.50 -0.79
N ASN A 151 14.84 18.80 0.13
CA ASN A 151 14.65 18.01 1.35
C ASN A 151 14.07 16.63 1.04
N GLY A 152 13.02 16.56 0.23
CA GLY A 152 12.45 15.25 -0.13
C GLY A 152 13.31 14.45 -1.12
N LYS A 153 14.18 15.10 -1.93
CA LYS A 153 15.21 14.37 -2.68
C LYS A 153 16.10 13.57 -1.73
N GLN A 154 16.58 14.23 -0.68
CA GLN A 154 17.47 13.61 0.30
C GLN A 154 16.78 12.45 1.04
N GLN A 155 15.48 12.55 1.32
CA GLN A 155 14.73 11.48 1.98
C GLN A 155 14.56 10.24 1.08
N LEU A 156 14.18 10.44 -0.19
CA LEU A 156 14.03 9.35 -1.15
C LEU A 156 15.38 8.68 -1.46
N GLU A 157 16.44 9.47 -1.69
CA GLU A 157 17.79 8.93 -1.99
C GLU A 157 18.37 8.05 -0.87
N ARG A 158 17.93 8.21 0.38
CA ARG A 158 18.37 7.33 1.48
C ARG A 158 17.82 5.91 1.36
N VAL A 159 16.67 5.74 0.69
CA VAL A 159 15.96 4.47 0.59
C VAL A 159 15.93 3.88 -0.83
N THR A 160 16.17 4.69 -1.86
CA THR A 160 16.19 4.31 -3.29
C THR A 160 17.60 3.99 -3.83
N LYS A 161 18.49 3.40 -3.02
CA LYS A 161 19.87 3.10 -3.46
C LYS A 161 19.99 1.87 -4.33
#